data_AF-A0A147JXZ6-F1
#
_entry.id   AF-A0A147JXZ6-F1
#
_cell.length_a   1.000
_cell.length_b   1.000
_cell.length_c   1.000
_cell.angle_alpha   90.00
_cell.angle_beta   90.00
_cell.angle_gamma   90.00
#
_symmetry.space_group_name_H-M   'P 1'
#
loop_
_entity.id
_entity.type
_entity.pdbx_description
1 polymer ?
#
loop_
_entity_poly.entity_id
_entity_poly.type
_entity_poly.pdbx_seq_one_letter_code
_entity_poly.pdbx_strand_id
1 'polypeptide(L)'
;MLQLLLWLLPIIDVFALRRILAYYRSLGVLVPIRHARLGTVERWVGYLPAGFIICWFSDFLTALLLILFVLAVIGPLELYLMHRGVRPWRFLKRKPPKLVTKIFLLEGYNAIGYYLLGALLALLVNI
;
A
#
# COMPACT_ATOMS: atom_id res chain seq x y z
N MET A 1 5.61 11.09 -12.86
CA MET A 1 5.06 10.88 -11.49
C MET A 1 3.56 10.67 -11.50
N LEU A 2 2.78 11.51 -12.18
CA LEU A 2 1.32 11.38 -12.26
C LEU A 2 0.86 10.00 -12.75
N GLN A 3 1.43 9.48 -13.85
CA GLN A 3 1.13 8.14 -14.36
C GLN A 3 1.41 7.01 -13.35
N LEU A 4 2.42 7.16 -12.49
CA LEU A 4 2.75 6.19 -11.44
C LEU A 4 1.74 6.21 -10.30
N LEU A 5 1.31 7.40 -9.88
CA LEU A 5 0.27 7.56 -8.88
C LEU A 5 -1.06 7.01 -9.40
N LEU A 6 -1.37 7.23 -10.68
CA LEU A 6 -2.55 6.66 -11.33
C LEU A 6 -2.52 5.13 -11.38
N TRP A 7 -1.36 4.50 -11.61
CA TRP A 7 -1.24 3.04 -11.55
C TRP A 7 -1.33 2.46 -10.15
N LEU A 8 -1.11 3.31 -9.14
CA LEU A 8 -1.20 2.95 -7.72
C LEU A 8 -2.48 3.47 -7.07
N LEU A 9 -3.42 4.00 -7.87
CA LEU A 9 -4.76 4.21 -7.38
C LEU A 9 -5.32 2.85 -6.96
N PRO A 10 -6.11 2.82 -5.88
CA PRO A 10 -6.86 1.63 -5.50
C PRO A 10 -7.59 1.07 -6.72
N ILE A 11 -7.67 -0.25 -6.82
CA ILE A 11 -8.27 -1.01 -7.93
C ILE A 11 -7.41 -1.04 -9.20
N ILE A 12 -6.75 0.06 -9.58
CA ILE A 12 -5.99 0.14 -10.86
C ILE A 12 -4.72 -0.73 -10.82
N ASP A 13 -4.11 -0.89 -9.66
CA ASP A 13 -2.91 -1.71 -9.45
C ASP A 13 -3.09 -3.18 -9.84
N VAL A 14 -4.31 -3.72 -9.69
CA VAL A 14 -4.70 -5.07 -10.14
C VAL A 14 -4.48 -5.22 -11.64
N PHE A 15 -4.96 -4.24 -12.41
CA PHE A 15 -4.90 -4.25 -13.87
C PHE A 15 -3.53 -3.82 -14.41
N ALA A 16 -2.81 -3.01 -13.63
CA ALA A 16 -1.51 -2.47 -14.00
C ALA A 16 -0.32 -3.31 -13.49
N LEU A 17 -0.55 -4.45 -12.84
CA LEU A 17 0.49 -5.24 -12.16
C LEU A 17 1.74 -5.51 -13.03
N ARG A 18 1.56 -5.89 -14.30
CA ARG A 18 2.68 -6.11 -15.22
C ARG A 18 3.50 -4.84 -15.48
N ARG A 19 2.83 -3.69 -15.59
CA ARG A 19 3.48 -2.38 -15.80
C ARG A 19 4.20 -1.92 -14.54
N ILE A 20 3.61 -2.13 -13.36
CA ILE A 20 4.23 -1.85 -12.06
C ILE A 20 5.50 -2.68 -11.87
N LEU A 21 5.44 -3.99 -12.17
CA LEU A 21 6.61 -4.86 -12.10
C LEU A 21 7.71 -4.47 -13.11
N ALA A 22 7.32 -4.09 -14.33
CA ALA A 22 8.27 -3.58 -15.33
C ALA A 22 8.94 -2.29 -14.85
N TYR A 23 8.20 -1.39 -14.21
CA TYR A 23 8.72 -0.17 -13.62
C TYR A 23 9.71 -0.45 -12.47
N TYR A 24 9.36 -1.34 -11.54
CA TYR A 24 10.29 -1.73 -10.49
C TYR A 24 11.55 -2.38 -11.07
N ARG A 25 11.41 -3.18 -12.12
CA ARG A 25 12.55 -3.77 -12.84
C ARG A 25 13.44 -2.72 -13.48
N SER A 26 12.88 -1.66 -14.07
CA SER A 26 13.69 -0.54 -14.62
C SER A 26 14.42 0.26 -13.54
N LEU A 27 13.95 0.21 -12.29
CA LEU A 27 14.66 0.75 -11.13
C LEU A 27 15.66 -0.23 -10.51
N GLY A 28 15.88 -1.38 -11.15
CA GLY A 28 16.77 -2.44 -10.68
C GLY A 28 16.20 -3.27 -9.53
N VAL A 29 14.88 -3.22 -9.28
CA VAL A 29 14.20 -3.99 -8.22
C VAL A 29 13.42 -5.14 -8.83
N LEU A 30 13.81 -6.36 -8.51
CA LEU A 30 13.17 -7.58 -8.97
C LEU A 30 12.15 -8.05 -7.94
N VAL A 31 10.96 -7.45 -7.97
CA VAL A 31 9.86 -7.86 -7.09
C VAL A 31 9.32 -9.22 -7.55
N PRO A 32 9.26 -10.24 -6.66
CA PRO A 32 8.67 -11.53 -7.00
C PRO A 32 7.18 -11.37 -7.33
N ILE A 33 6.71 -11.97 -8.43
CA ILE A 33 5.30 -11.86 -8.83
C ILE A 33 4.34 -12.39 -7.76
N ARG A 34 4.75 -13.42 -7.00
CA ARG A 34 3.97 -13.95 -5.88
C ARG A 34 3.81 -12.90 -4.78
N HIS A 35 4.87 -12.15 -4.45
CA HIS A 35 4.81 -11.08 -3.46
C HIS A 35 3.89 -9.95 -3.94
N ALA A 36 4.03 -9.53 -5.20
CA ALA A 36 3.17 -8.49 -5.76
C ALA A 36 1.69 -8.88 -5.77
N ARG A 37 1.36 -10.13 -6.13
CA ARG A 37 -0.02 -10.66 -6.06
C ARG A 37 -0.55 -10.70 -4.63
N LEU A 38 0.26 -11.15 -3.67
CA LEU A 38 -0.14 -11.19 -2.26
C LEU A 38 -0.43 -9.79 -1.73
N GLY A 39 0.40 -8.80 -2.07
CA GLY A 39 0.16 -7.40 -1.71
C GLY A 39 -1.15 -6.87 -2.32
N THR A 40 -1.48 -7.24 -3.55
CA THR A 40 -2.79 -6.91 -4.14
C THR A 40 -3.94 -7.56 -3.38
N VAL A 41 -3.83 -8.85 -3.03
CA VAL A 41 -4.86 -9.56 -2.25
C VAL A 41 -5.04 -8.89 -0.88
N GLU A 42 -3.96 -8.64 -0.15
CA GLU A 42 -3.98 -7.98 1.16
C GLU A 42 -4.71 -6.63 1.13
N ARG A 43 -4.58 -5.86 0.04
CA ARG A 43 -5.33 -4.62 -0.14
C ARG A 43 -6.83 -4.81 -0.28
N TRP A 44 -7.25 -5.82 -1.02
CA TRP A 44 -8.66 -6.12 -1.27
C TRP A 44 -9.37 -6.77 -0.09
N VAL A 45 -8.73 -7.72 0.60
CA VAL A 45 -9.34 -8.46 1.72
C VAL A 45 -8.92 -7.95 3.10
N GLY A 46 -7.86 -7.16 3.19
CA GLY A 46 -7.39 -6.57 4.45
C GLY A 46 -7.74 -5.09 4.54
N TYR A 47 -7.04 -4.23 3.80
CA TYR A 47 -7.13 -2.78 3.97
C TYR A 47 -8.51 -2.21 3.66
N LEU A 48 -9.12 -2.59 2.53
CA LEU A 48 -10.45 -2.09 2.15
C LEU A 48 -11.54 -2.50 3.15
N PRO A 49 -11.69 -3.79 3.55
CA PRO A 49 -12.65 -4.17 4.57
C PRO A 49 -12.38 -3.52 5.93
N ALA A 50 -11.11 -3.37 6.32
CA ALA A 50 -10.77 -2.69 7.57
C ALA A 50 -11.26 -1.24 7.59
N GLY A 51 -11.01 -0.48 6.51
CA GLY A 51 -11.48 0.89 6.41
C GLY A 51 -13.01 0.99 6.39
N PHE A 52 -13.67 0.07 5.68
CA PHE A 52 -15.13 -0.01 5.64
C PHE A 52 -15.73 -0.27 7.03
N ILE A 53 -15.27 -1.32 7.72
CA ILE A 53 -15.77 -1.71 9.04
C ILE A 53 -15.54 -0.59 10.05
N ILE A 54 -14.32 -0.04 10.12
CA ILE A 54 -14.02 1.02 11.09
C ILE A 54 -14.91 2.24 10.86
N CYS A 55 -15.05 2.69 9.61
CA CYS A 55 -15.89 3.84 9.30
C CYS A 55 -17.38 3.56 9.54
N TRP A 56 -17.85 2.33 9.33
CA TRP A 56 -19.24 1.95 9.59
C TRP A 56 -19.57 2.00 11.08
N PHE A 57 -18.68 1.51 11.95
CA PHE A 57 -18.92 1.48 13.40
C PHE A 57 -18.59 2.77 14.14
N SER A 58 -17.88 3.70 13.49
CA SER A 58 -17.50 4.97 14.09
C SER A 58 -17.88 6.12 13.16
N ASP A 59 -16.90 6.69 12.47
CA ASP A 59 -17.06 7.74 11.49
C ASP A 59 -15.79 7.81 10.62
N PHE A 60 -15.86 8.63 9.56
CA PHE A 60 -14.74 8.78 8.62
C PHE A 60 -13.50 9.43 9.25
N LEU A 61 -13.67 10.38 10.17
CA LEU A 61 -12.56 11.04 10.84
C LEU A 61 -11.79 10.06 11.72
N THR A 62 -12.50 9.22 12.48
CA THR A 62 -11.91 8.14 13.28
C THR A 62 -11.13 7.16 12.39
N ALA A 63 -11.70 6.74 11.27
CA ALA A 63 -11.00 5.88 10.31
C ALA A 63 -9.71 6.54 9.78
N LEU A 64 -9.76 7.82 9.41
CA LEU A 64 -8.61 8.59 8.92
C LEU A 64 -7.52 8.74 9.99
N LEU A 65 -7.87 9.10 11.22
CA LEU A 65 -6.91 9.24 12.32
C LEU A 65 -6.23 7.91 12.63
N LEU A 66 -6.98 6.81 12.57
CA LEU A 66 -6.44 5.48 12.85
C LEU A 66 -5.40 5.05 11.81
N ILE A 67 -5.63 5.25 10.51
CA ILE A 67 -4.64 4.90 9.50
C ILE A 67 -3.39 5.77 9.58
N LEU A 68 -3.53 7.06 9.93
CA LEU A 68 -2.39 7.95 10.17
C LEU A 68 -1.59 7.53 11.40
N PHE A 69 -2.26 7.15 12.48
CA PHE A 69 -1.62 6.62 13.68
C PHE A 69 -0.85 5.33 13.39
N VAL A 70 -1.46 4.38 12.69
CA VAL A 70 -0.80 3.13 12.27
C VAL A 70 0.42 3.43 11.40
N LEU A 71 0.32 4.35 10.44
CA LEU A 71 1.46 4.75 9.62
C LEU A 71 2.57 5.39 10.44
N ALA A 72 2.25 6.22 11.43
CA ALA A 72 3.24 6.87 12.28
C ALA A 72 3.99 5.88 13.19
N VAL A 73 3.28 4.87 13.73
CA VAL A 73 3.85 3.89 14.66
C VAL A 73 4.55 2.75 13.91
N ILE A 74 3.89 2.15 12.92
CA ILE A 74 4.35 0.95 12.22
C ILE A 74 5.17 1.29 10.98
N GLY A 75 4.91 2.42 10.32
CA GLY A 75 5.62 2.84 9.11
C GLY A 75 7.14 2.93 9.26
N PRO A 76 7.69 3.53 10.33
CA PRO A 76 9.15 3.56 10.57
C PRO A 76 9.75 2.17 10.73
N LEU A 77 9.06 1.27 11.44
CA LEU A 77 9.49 -0.11 11.62
C LEU A 77 9.51 -0.86 10.28
N GLU A 78 8.44 -0.70 9.49
CA GLU A 78 8.32 -1.33 8.18
C GLU A 78 9.42 -0.85 7.22
N LEU A 79 9.64 0.46 7.16
CA LEU A 79 10.70 1.07 6.36
C LEU A 79 12.09 0.55 6.80
N TYR A 80 12.32 0.41 8.10
CA TYR A 80 13.56 -0.18 8.62
C TYR A 80 13.74 -1.63 8.16
N LEU A 81 12.70 -2.47 8.26
CA LEU A 81 12.74 -3.86 7.80
C LEU A 81 12.97 -3.97 6.30
N MET A 82 12.35 -3.08 5.51
CA MET A 82 12.59 -2.95 4.07
C MET A 82 14.05 -2.62 3.75
N HIS A 83 14.66 -1.64 4.45
CA HIS A 83 16.07 -1.30 4.27
C HIS A 83 17.01 -2.45 4.63
N ARG A 84 16.68 -3.21 5.67
CA ARG A 84 17.43 -4.41 6.07
C ARG A 84 17.23 -5.60 5.14
N GLY A 85 16.20 -5.56 4.28
CA GLY A 85 15.82 -6.69 3.42
C GLY A 85 15.39 -7.92 4.22
N VAL A 86 14.79 -7.71 5.40
CA VAL A 86 14.16 -8.77 6.21
C VAL A 86 12.95 -9.32 5.45
N ARG A 87 12.58 -10.59 5.62
CA ARG A 87 11.37 -11.13 4.96
C ARG A 87 10.15 -10.27 5.35
N PRO A 88 9.26 -9.92 4.40
CA PRO A 88 9.19 -10.35 3.00
C PRO A 88 10.09 -9.56 2.01
N TRP A 89 10.75 -8.51 2.45
CA TRP A 89 11.50 -7.50 1.67
C TRP A 89 12.87 -7.92 1.15
N ARG A 90 13.16 -9.22 1.03
CA ARG A 90 14.49 -9.72 0.61
C ARG A 90 14.99 -9.15 -0.72
N PHE A 91 14.07 -8.82 -1.63
CA PHE A 91 14.38 -8.23 -2.95
C PHE A 91 14.87 -6.77 -2.88
N LEU A 92 14.72 -6.10 -1.73
CA LEU A 92 15.24 -4.75 -1.47
C LEU A 92 16.62 -4.74 -0.81
N LYS A 93 17.17 -5.92 -0.49
CA LYS A 93 18.48 -6.03 0.16
C LYS A 93 19.56 -5.32 -0.68
N ARG A 94 20.34 -4.46 -0.01
CA ARG A 94 21.42 -3.64 -0.61
C ARG A 94 20.96 -2.61 -1.66
N LYS A 95 19.66 -2.28 -1.71
CA LYS A 95 19.18 -1.18 -2.59
C LYS A 95 19.47 0.18 -1.96
N PRO A 96 19.68 1.24 -2.78
CA PRO A 96 19.90 2.59 -2.28
C PRO A 96 18.75 3.04 -1.37
N PRO A 97 19.02 3.71 -0.23
CA PRO A 97 17.97 4.11 0.71
C PRO A 97 16.86 4.93 0.05
N LYS A 98 17.21 5.90 -0.78
CA LYS A 98 16.26 6.73 -1.55
C LYS A 98 15.28 5.89 -2.39
N LEU A 99 15.74 4.78 -2.95
CA LEU A 99 14.90 3.88 -3.74
C LEU A 99 13.94 3.09 -2.84
N VAL A 100 14.42 2.58 -1.71
CA VAL A 100 13.60 1.85 -0.73
C VAL A 100 12.51 2.75 -0.15
N THR A 101 12.86 3.97 0.26
CA THR A 101 11.88 4.96 0.75
C THR A 101 10.84 5.29 -0.31
N LYS A 102 11.25 5.42 -1.57
CA LYS A 102 10.29 5.64 -2.67
C LYS A 102 9.31 4.48 -2.80
N ILE A 103 9.80 3.23 -2.74
CA ILE A 103 8.92 2.05 -2.82
C ILE A 103 7.99 1.99 -1.61
N PHE A 104 8.50 2.23 -0.41
CA PHE A 104 7.68 2.31 0.81
C PHE A 104 6.55 3.33 0.66
N LEU A 105 6.83 4.53 0.16
CA LEU A 105 5.80 5.55 -0.06
C LEU A 105 4.78 5.14 -1.14
N LEU A 106 5.21 4.45 -2.20
CA LEU A 106 4.31 3.98 -3.25
C LEU A 106 3.37 2.85 -2.75
N GLU A 107 3.92 1.90 -2.00
CA GLU A 107 3.14 0.81 -1.39
C GLU A 107 2.21 1.35 -0.31
N GLY A 108 2.70 2.27 0.53
CA GLY A 108 1.92 2.95 1.57
C GLY A 108 0.79 3.80 1.01
N TYR A 109 1.04 4.57 -0.05
CA TYR A 109 -0.01 5.33 -0.76
C TYR A 109 -1.15 4.42 -1.20
N ASN A 110 -0.81 3.24 -1.72
CA ASN A 110 -1.79 2.29 -2.20
C ASN A 110 -2.57 1.63 -1.06
N ALA A 111 -1.89 1.19 0.01
CA ALA A 111 -2.54 0.64 1.20
C ALA A 111 -3.51 1.63 1.85
N ILE A 112 -3.08 2.88 2.04
CA ILE A 112 -3.93 3.98 2.56
C ILE A 112 -5.10 4.23 1.60
N GLY A 113 -4.85 4.22 0.30
CA GLY A 113 -5.89 4.40 -0.70
C GLY A 113 -7.00 3.35 -0.61
N TYR A 114 -6.65 2.06 -0.50
CA TYR A 114 -7.64 0.99 -0.34
C TYR A 114 -8.42 1.11 0.97
N TYR A 115 -7.73 1.43 2.06
CA TYR A 115 -8.37 1.67 3.35
C TYR A 115 -9.37 2.83 3.29
N LEU A 116 -8.97 3.98 2.75
CA LEU A 116 -9.86 5.15 2.62
C LEU A 116 -11.00 4.89 1.63
N LEU A 117 -10.76 4.13 0.57
CA LEU A 117 -11.81 3.69 -0.34
C LEU A 117 -12.87 2.87 0.40
N GLY A 118 -12.46 1.93 1.25
CA GLY A 118 -13.37 1.18 2.12
C GLY A 118 -14.20 2.10 3.02
N ALA A 119 -13.54 3.07 3.67
CA ALA A 119 -14.22 4.04 4.53
C ALA A 119 -15.26 4.88 3.75
N LEU A 120 -14.91 5.35 2.55
CA LEU A 120 -15.84 6.09 1.68
C LEU A 120 -17.04 5.23 1.25
N LEU A 121 -16.83 3.95 0.95
CA LEU A 121 -17.91 3.02 0.64
C LEU A 121 -18.88 2.85 1.82
N ALA A 122 -18.38 2.82 3.06
CA ALA A 122 -19.23 2.75 4.25
C ALA A 122 -20.11 3.98 4.41
N LEU A 123 -19.62 5.17 4.03
CA LEU A 123 -20.45 6.38 4.03
C LEU A 123 -21.60 6.27 3.03
N LEU A 124 -21.39 5.68 1.85
CA LEU A 124 -22.45 5.52 0.83
C LEU A 124 -23.58 4.59 1.27
N VAL A 125 -23.31 3.64 2.17
CA VAL A 125 -24.29 2.67 2.67
C VAL A 125 -25.01 3.18 3.93
N ASN A 126 -24.45 4.18 4.62
CA ASN A 126 -25.05 4.82 5.81
C ASN A 126 -25.83 6.11 5.49
N ILE A 127 -26.06 6.40 4.20
CA ILE A 127 -26.99 7.46 3.72
C ILE A 127 -28.37 6.83 3.56
#